data_AF-A0A9E3MKF6-F1
#
_entry.id   AF-A0A9E3MKF6-F1
#
_cell.length_a   1.000
_cell.length_b   1.000
_cell.length_c   1.000
_cell.angle_alpha   90.00
_cell.angle_beta   90.00
_cell.angle_gamma   90.00
#
_symmetry.space_group_name_H-M   'P 1'
#
loop_
_entity.id
_entity.type
_entity.pdbx_description
1 polymer ?
#
loop_
_entity_poly.entity_id
_entity_poly.type
_entity_poly.pdbx_seq_one_letter_code
_entity_poly.pdbx_strand_id
1 'polypeptide(L)' 'MTAEQLRQAAILLFGDRGWMSRLAEALDVDRSTVSRWFAGLPIPGPVAAAIWSWLLLHKITGQTPEHLNVHARRRPEP' A
#
# COMPACT_ATOMS: atom_id res chain seq x y z
N MET A 1 11.95 4.97 5.00
CA MET A 1 11.71 3.82 4.10
C MET A 1 12.24 4.17 2.73
N THR A 2 12.97 3.27 2.08
CA THR A 2 13.49 3.46 0.71
C THR A 2 12.48 2.96 -0.33
N ALA A 3 12.66 3.36 -1.59
CA ALA A 3 11.84 2.87 -2.70
C ALA A 3 11.90 1.33 -2.81
N GLU A 4 13.08 0.74 -2.65
CA GLU A 4 13.22 -0.72 -2.69
C GLU A 4 12.50 -1.42 -1.52
N GLN A 5 12.59 -0.88 -0.30
CA GLN A 5 11.82 -1.39 0.83
C GLN A 5 10.32 -1.33 0.58
N LEU A 6 9.84 -0.22 0.00
CA LEU A 6 8.43 -0.07 -0.38
C LEU A 6 8.03 -1.09 -1.45
N ARG A 7 8.88 -1.34 -2.45
CA ARG A 7 8.63 -2.34 -3.50
C ARG A 7 8.43 -3.73 -2.90
N GLN A 8 9.36 -4.15 -2.07
CA GLN A 8 9.34 -5.48 -1.45
C GLN A 8 8.12 -5.64 -0.54
N ALA A 9 7.82 -4.63 0.27
CA ALA A 9 6.62 -4.61 1.10
C ALA A 9 5.34 -4.67 0.27
N ALA A 10 5.26 -3.91 -0.82
CA ALA A 10 4.08 -3.89 -1.68
C ALA A 10 3.88 -5.23 -2.41
N ILE A 11 4.96 -5.84 -2.93
CA ILE A 11 4.88 -7.17 -3.55
C ILE A 11 4.43 -8.22 -2.54
N LEU A 12 4.92 -8.17 -1.30
CA LEU A 12 4.49 -9.08 -0.24
C LEU A 12 3.00 -8.91 0.09
N LEU A 13 2.53 -7.66 0.23
CA LEU A 13 1.17 -7.36 0.68
C LEU A 13 0.11 -7.45 -0.43
N PHE A 14 0.49 -7.20 -1.69
CA PHE A 14 -0.44 -7.05 -2.83
C PHE A 14 -0.14 -8.01 -4.00
N GLY A 15 0.90 -8.83 -3.90
CA GLY A 15 1.35 -9.76 -4.93
C GLY A 15 2.23 -9.11 -6.01
N ASP A 16 2.91 -9.92 -6.82
CA ASP A 16 3.89 -9.43 -7.82
C ASP A 16 3.24 -8.67 -9.00
N ARG A 17 2.01 -9.04 -9.38
CA ARG A 17 1.29 -8.39 -10.49
C ARG A 17 0.37 -7.28 -9.99
N GLY A 18 0.57 -6.08 -10.52
CA GLY A 18 -0.33 -4.95 -10.29
C GLY A 18 -0.21 -4.30 -8.91
N TRP A 19 0.82 -4.64 -8.11
CA TRP A 19 1.04 -4.06 -6.77
C TRP A 19 1.02 -2.54 -6.77
N MET A 20 1.51 -1.88 -7.82
CA MET A 20 1.58 -0.42 -7.86
C MET A 20 0.18 0.23 -7.90
N SER A 21 -0.76 -0.35 -8.65
CA SER A 21 -2.14 0.14 -8.69
C SER A 21 -2.85 -0.15 -7.37
N ARG A 22 -2.67 -1.35 -6.81
CA ARG A 22 -3.27 -1.75 -5.52
C ARG A 22 -2.74 -0.94 -4.35
N LEU A 23 -1.45 -0.64 -4.34
CA LEU A 23 -0.81 0.23 -3.36
C LEU A 23 -1.37 1.65 -3.44
N ALA A 24 -1.56 2.16 -4.66
CA ALA A 24 -2.13 3.49 -4.89
C ALA A 24 -3.58 3.56 -4.38
N GLU A 25 -4.39 2.56 -4.71
CA GLU A 25 -5.77 2.41 -4.23
C GLU A 25 -5.83 2.29 -2.69
N ALA A 26 -5.00 1.43 -2.09
CA ALA A 26 -4.99 1.21 -0.64
C ALA A 26 -4.54 2.45 0.16
N LEU A 27 -3.70 3.30 -0.43
CA LEU A 27 -3.22 4.55 0.17
C LEU A 27 -4.07 5.77 -0.22
N ASP A 28 -5.09 5.59 -1.07
CA ASP A 28 -5.93 6.65 -1.65
C ASP A 28 -5.09 7.76 -2.32
N VAL A 29 -4.16 7.37 -3.18
CA VAL A 29 -3.31 8.27 -3.96
C VAL A 29 -3.31 7.91 -5.44
N ASP A 30 -2.97 8.87 -6.29
CA ASP A 30 -2.75 8.59 -7.71
C ASP A 30 -1.56 7.64 -7.93
N ARG A 31 -1.71 6.76 -8.92
CA ARG A 31 -0.62 5.88 -9.36
C ARG A 31 0.63 6.67 -9.76
N SER A 32 0.47 7.87 -10.33
CA SER A 32 1.59 8.76 -10.69
C SER A 32 2.38 9.24 -9.46
N THR A 33 1.71 9.40 -8.31
CA THR A 33 2.36 9.72 -7.03
C THR A 33 3.22 8.56 -6.56
N VAL A 34 2.72 7.32 -6.67
CA VAL A 34 3.51 6.14 -6.36
C VAL A 34 4.73 6.04 -7.28
N SER A 35 4.54 6.16 -8.60
CA SER A 35 5.64 6.16 -9.57
C SER A 35 6.73 7.19 -9.26
N ARG A 36 6.33 8.39 -8.79
CA ARG A 36 7.25 9.46 -8.40
C ARG A 36 8.16 9.08 -7.24
N TRP A 37 7.68 8.31 -6.26
CA TRP A 37 8.53 7.79 -5.18
C TRP A 37 9.60 6.84 -5.70
N PHE A 38 9.30 6.04 -6.73
CA PHE A 38 10.26 5.16 -7.39
C PHE A 38 11.21 5.91 -8.35
N ALA A 39 10.84 7.13 -8.76
CA ALA A 39 11.71 8.03 -9.53
C ALA A 39 12.68 8.85 -8.65
N GLY A 40 12.70 8.61 -7.33
CA GLY A 40 13.64 9.23 -6.40
C GLY A 40 13.04 10.28 -5.46
N LEU A 41 11.73 10.55 -5.55
CA LEU A 41 11.09 11.40 -4.53
C LEU A 41 11.00 10.67 -3.19
N PRO A 42 11.18 11.40 -2.07
CA PRO A 42 11.11 10.80 -0.75
C PRO A 42 9.71 10.25 -0.48
N ILE A 43 9.65 9.07 0.14
CA ILE A 43 8.39 8.47 0.57
C ILE A 43 7.89 9.24 1.80
N PRO A 44 6.63 9.74 1.79
CA PRO A 44 6.08 10.46 2.94
C PRO A 44 6.08 9.63 4.22
N GLY A 45 6.35 10.27 5.36
CA GLY A 45 6.33 9.63 6.68
C GLY A 45 5.04 8.84 6.98
N PRO A 46 3.83 9.41 6.73
CA PRO A 46 2.58 8.68 6.91
C PRO A 46 2.45 7.42 6.06
N VAL A 47 2.93 7.46 4.81
CA VAL A 47 2.96 6.29 3.91
C VAL A 47 3.89 5.21 4.48
N ALA A 48 5.07 5.59 4.98
CA ALA A 48 5.96 4.64 5.63
C ALA A 48 5.32 4.00 6.88
N ALA A 49 4.67 4.80 7.72
CA ALA A 49 3.99 4.31 8.91
C ALA A 49 2.86 3.31 8.56
N ALA A 50 2.06 3.61 7.54
CA ALA A 50 1.00 2.71 7.05
C ALA A 50 1.57 1.37 6.59
N ILE A 51 2.63 1.40 5.76
CA ILE A 51 3.27 0.20 5.24
C ILE A 51 3.86 -0.67 6.35
N TRP A 52 4.55 -0.07 7.32
CA TRP A 52 5.07 -0.80 8.48
C TRP A 52 3.95 -1.43 9.31
N SER A 53 2.85 -0.71 9.50
CA SER A 53 1.69 -1.21 10.24
C SER A 53 1.05 -2.40 9.53
N TRP A 54 0.89 -2.34 8.21
CA TRP A 54 0.36 -3.45 7.42
C TRP A 54 1.28 -4.67 7.43
N LEU A 55 2.61 -4.48 7.35
CA LEU A 55 3.56 -5.59 7.49
C LEU A 55 3.47 -6.26 8.86
N LEU A 56 3.34 -5.47 9.93
CA LEU A 56 3.16 -6.00 11.28
C LEU A 56 1.87 -6.80 11.40
N LEU A 57 0.76 -6.25 10.91
CA LEU A 57 -0.54 -6.93 10.91
C LEU A 57 -0.49 -8.22 10.10
N HIS A 58 0.10 -8.19 8.90
CA HIS A 58 0.27 -9.37 8.06
C HIS A 58 1.08 -10.46 8.77
N LYS A 59 2.15 -10.08 9.47
CA LYS A 59 2.95 -11.03 10.25
C LYS A 59 2.17 -11.67 11.40
N ILE A 60 1.26 -10.92 12.05
CA ILE A 60 0.50 -11.40 13.21
C ILE A 60 -0.73 -12.21 12.80
N THR A 61 -1.46 -11.77 11.76
CA THR A 61 -2.79 -12.29 11.42
C THR A 61 -2.83 -13.03 10.09
N GLY A 62 -1.78 -12.93 9.26
CA GLY A 62 -1.78 -13.41 7.88
C GLY A 62 -2.62 -12.56 6.91
N GLN A 63 -3.29 -11.51 7.39
CA GLN A 63 -4.17 -10.68 6.57
C GLN A 63 -3.38 -9.65 5.77
N THR A 64 -3.91 -9.25 4.62
CA THR A 64 -3.35 -8.18 3.79
C THR A 64 -4.25 -6.94 3.85
N PRO A 65 -3.79 -5.75 3.42
CA PRO A 65 -4.58 -4.53 3.49
C PRO A 65 -5.93 -4.65 2.77
N GLU A 66 -5.99 -5.38 1.66
CA GLU A 66 -7.24 -5.65 0.93
C GLU A 66 -8.28 -6.40 1.78
N HIS A 67 -7.84 -7.31 2.65
CA HIS A 67 -8.71 -8.04 3.58
C HIS A 67 -9.16 -7.19 4.78
N LEU A 68 -8.35 -6.21 5.18
CA LEU A 68 -8.66 -5.29 6.26
C LEU A 68 -9.63 -4.18 5.81
N ASN A 69 -9.60 -3.81 4.53
CA ASN A 69 -10.38 -2.70 3.98
C ASN A 69 -11.82 -3.10 3.59
N VAL A 70 -12.50 -3.86 4.46
CA VAL A 70 -13.87 -4.40 4.24
C VAL A 70 -14.92 -3.28 4.04
N HIS A 71 -14.62 -2.05 4.46
CA HIS A 71 -15.54 -0.90 4.37
C HIS A 71 -15.41 -0.05 3.10
N ALA A 72 -14.34 -0.16 2.31
CA ALA A 72 -14.17 0.64 1.08
C ALA A 72 -15.09 0.19 -0.06
N ARG A 73 -15.57 -1.06 -0.04
CA ARG A 73 -16.48 -1.61 -1.07
C ARG A 73 -17.97 -1.31 -0.82
N ARG A 74 -18.32 -0.59 0.25
CA ARG A 74 -19.71 -0.19 0.56
C ARG A 74 -19.79 1.31 0.83
N ARG A 75 -19.60 2.13 -0.21
CA ARG A 75 -20.33 3.40 -0.25
C ARG A 75 -21.62 3.12 -1.04
N PRO A 76 -22.80 2.98 -0.40
CA PRO A 76 -24.04 3.14 -1.14
C PRO A 76 -24.07 4.59 -1.63
N GLU A 77 -24.28 4.79 -2.94
CA GLU A 77 -24.56 6.11 -3.47
C GLU A 77 -25.85 6.67 -2.84
N PRO A 78 -25.93 7.99 -2.62
CA PRO A 78 -27.10 8.63 -1.99
C PRO A 78 -28.38 8.47 -2.82
#